data_AF-A0A834M5D5-F1
#
_entry.id   AF-A0A834M5D5-F1
#
_cell.length_a   1.000
_cell.length_b   1.000
_cell.length_c   1.000
_cell.angle_alpha   90.00
_cell.angle_beta   90.00
_cell.angle_gamma   90.00
#
_symmetry.space_group_name_H-M   'P 1'
#
loop_
_entity.id
_entity.type
_entity.pdbx_description
1 polymer ?
#
loop_
_entity_poly.entity_id
_entity_poly.type
_entity_poly.pdbx_seq_one_letter_code
_entity_poly.pdbx_strand_id
1 'polypeptide(L)'
;MKIAVEGCAHGELERIYCTIQEIEQNEDIKIDLLICCGDFQSTRNEDDLCCMAVPPKYRRICSFYKYYNGEKIAPVLTIFIGGNHEASNYLQELPYGGWVAPNIFYLGYAGVINIAGIRIGGLSGIYKANDYLKGRFEKTPYTDSTIRSVYHIRNLDVFRLKQMSQPIDIFLSHDWPAGVYNYGNMEQLLKRKPFFKDDIESDKLGSKPCQDLLHYLKPQFWFSAHLHCKFAALVPHDDNTITKFLSLDKCLPRRHFLQIVNIDHNENEKIQINYDLEWLTILSLTNHLINIKNAITYMPGPGNLERYDFTPTEDEKTLIFQKLGESLKVPNNFKPTALGYNNTSKTNSKQPPAKLNPQTVELCNLIGLDDPLRLVSENSSDSASESKVESDISLQEKIKELKLPEPKHEINNVNMINTAESDGLKIETSIPIKLSPKRSLDGEVRENEEVTKPEVNNGNPSPKKFKRRNAQIYSTESHDS
;
A
#
# COMPACT_ATOMS: atom_id res chain seq x y z
N MET A 1 -4.20 -21.27 5.26
CA MET A 1 -3.27 -20.33 5.94
C MET A 1 -4.05 -19.44 6.89
N LYS A 2 -3.57 -19.27 8.14
CA LYS A 2 -4.11 -18.28 9.09
C LYS A 2 -3.32 -16.99 8.98
N ILE A 3 -3.97 -15.92 8.55
CA ILE A 3 -3.34 -14.63 8.27
C ILE A 3 -3.87 -13.60 9.26
N ALA A 4 -2.97 -12.95 9.99
CA ALA A 4 -3.30 -11.78 10.79
C ALA A 4 -3.21 -10.53 9.92
N VAL A 5 -4.29 -9.77 9.84
CA VAL A 5 -4.35 -8.49 9.13
C VAL A 5 -4.34 -7.37 10.17
N GLU A 6 -3.46 -6.39 9.96
CA GLU A 6 -3.24 -5.23 10.82
C GLU A 6 -3.53 -3.95 10.03
N GLY A 7 -4.16 -2.98 10.71
CA GLY A 7 -4.51 -1.67 10.17
C GLY A 7 -3.30 -0.74 10.02
N CYS A 8 -3.17 0.23 10.94
CA CYS A 8 -2.01 1.13 11.01
C CYS A 8 -1.14 0.80 12.22
N ALA A 9 0.10 0.34 11.96
CA ALA A 9 0.99 -0.14 13.01
C ALA A 9 1.54 0.99 13.89
N HIS A 10 1.87 2.13 13.30
CA HIS A 10 2.53 3.28 13.92
C HIS A 10 3.79 2.93 14.74
N GLY A 11 4.57 1.94 14.27
CA GLY A 11 5.79 1.48 14.94
C GLY A 11 5.58 0.65 16.20
N GLU A 12 4.34 0.30 16.57
CA GLU A 12 3.97 -0.50 17.75
C GLU A 12 4.18 -2.02 17.52
N LEU A 13 5.22 -2.40 16.77
CA LEU A 13 5.46 -3.78 16.34
C LEU A 13 5.54 -4.77 17.49
N GLU A 14 6.22 -4.41 18.59
CA GLU A 14 6.27 -5.27 19.78
C GLU A 14 4.87 -5.58 20.31
N ARG A 15 3.96 -4.60 20.35
CA ARG A 15 2.59 -4.82 20.83
C ARG A 15 1.78 -5.68 19.86
N ILE A 16 1.96 -5.48 18.56
CA ILE A 16 1.33 -6.29 17.52
C ILE A 16 1.76 -7.75 17.67
N TYR A 17 3.06 -8.01 17.75
CA TYR A 17 3.59 -9.36 17.91
C TYR A 17 3.21 -10.00 19.25
N CYS A 18 3.22 -9.26 20.36
CA CYS A 18 2.72 -9.77 21.64
C CYS A 18 1.23 -10.15 21.54
N THR A 19 0.41 -9.33 20.89
CA THR A 19 -1.02 -9.65 20.67
C THR A 19 -1.20 -10.92 19.86
N ILE A 20 -0.41 -11.09 18.79
CA ILE A 20 -0.39 -12.31 17.97
C ILE A 20 -0.05 -13.52 18.83
N GLN A 21 1.02 -13.45 19.63
CA GLN A 21 1.44 -14.54 20.52
C GLN A 21 0.39 -14.89 21.57
N GLU A 22 -0.27 -13.89 22.17
CA GLU A 22 -1.38 -14.11 23.10
C GLU A 22 -2.54 -14.82 22.42
N ILE A 23 -2.89 -14.46 21.17
CA ILE A 23 -3.95 -15.14 20.44
C ILE A 23 -3.54 -16.59 20.09
N GLU A 24 -2.32 -16.81 19.60
CA GLU A 24 -1.80 -18.15 19.32
C GLU A 24 -1.90 -19.06 20.56
N GLN A 25 -1.54 -18.55 21.73
CA GLN A 25 -1.61 -19.29 23.01
C GLN A 25 -3.04 -19.53 23.48
N ASN A 26 -3.90 -18.52 23.42
CA ASN A 26 -5.27 -18.61 23.94
C ASN A 26 -6.19 -19.46 23.07
N GLU A 27 -5.98 -19.44 21.75
CA GLU A 27 -6.82 -20.17 20.79
C GLU A 27 -6.20 -21.50 20.34
N ASP A 28 -4.97 -21.83 20.78
CA ASP A 28 -4.19 -22.99 20.35
C ASP A 28 -4.07 -23.06 18.81
N ILE A 29 -3.66 -21.93 18.21
CA ILE A 29 -3.46 -21.79 16.77
C ILE A 29 -2.07 -21.28 16.46
N LYS A 30 -1.62 -21.52 15.23
CA LYS A 30 -0.46 -20.85 14.63
C LYS A 30 -0.91 -19.82 13.59
N ILE A 31 -0.37 -18.62 13.67
CA ILE A 31 -0.50 -17.57 12.66
C ILE A 31 0.71 -17.68 11.73
N ASP A 32 0.42 -17.80 10.43
CA ASP A 32 1.40 -18.09 9.40
C ASP A 32 2.02 -16.81 8.80
N LEU A 33 1.21 -15.74 8.72
CA LEU A 33 1.55 -14.49 8.06
C LEU A 33 0.89 -13.30 8.79
N LEU A 34 1.63 -12.21 8.93
CA LEU A 34 1.13 -10.89 9.31
C LEU A 34 1.15 -9.97 8.10
N ILE A 35 0.03 -9.30 7.81
CA ILE A 35 -0.11 -8.29 6.78
C ILE A 35 -0.41 -6.94 7.44
N CYS A 36 0.46 -5.95 7.27
CA CYS A 36 0.24 -4.58 7.73
C CYS A 36 -0.16 -3.66 6.56
N CYS A 37 -1.29 -2.97 6.68
CA CYS A 37 -1.87 -2.15 5.62
C CYS A 37 -1.30 -0.72 5.56
N GLY A 38 -0.15 -0.46 6.19
CA GLY A 38 0.59 0.80 6.12
C GLY A 38 0.71 1.55 7.43
N ASP A 39 1.28 2.75 7.37
CA ASP A 39 1.79 3.48 8.53
C ASP A 39 2.64 2.57 9.42
N PHE A 40 3.51 1.77 8.78
CA PHE A 40 4.32 0.76 9.44
C PHE A 40 5.38 1.40 10.35
N GLN A 41 5.93 2.54 9.91
CA GLN A 41 7.00 3.29 10.56
C GLN A 41 8.28 2.46 10.75
N SER A 42 8.89 2.05 9.63
CA SER A 42 10.19 1.33 9.59
C SER A 42 11.40 2.23 9.92
N THR A 43 11.34 2.98 11.02
CA THR A 43 12.39 3.94 11.41
C THR A 43 13.61 3.24 12.01
N ARG A 44 14.76 3.35 11.34
CA ARG A 44 16.02 2.72 11.78
C ARG A 44 16.72 3.56 12.84
N ASN A 45 16.63 4.88 12.75
CA ASN A 45 17.34 5.84 13.62
C ASN A 45 16.61 7.21 13.69
N GLU A 46 17.20 8.19 14.38
CA GLU A 46 16.61 9.53 14.52
C GLU A 46 16.62 10.34 13.21
N ASP A 47 17.56 10.09 12.30
CA ASP A 47 17.62 10.76 11.00
C ASP A 47 16.43 10.37 10.11
N ASP A 48 15.99 9.10 10.17
CA ASP A 48 14.77 8.64 9.51
C ASP A 48 13.51 9.36 10.05
N LEU A 49 13.48 9.75 11.34
CA LEU A 49 12.37 10.54 11.89
C LEU A 49 12.29 11.93 11.26
N CYS A 50 13.42 12.50 10.83
CA CYS A 50 13.45 13.77 10.10
C CYS A 50 12.90 13.65 8.67
N CYS A 51 12.79 12.44 8.14
CA CYS A 51 12.23 12.12 6.82
C CYS A 51 10.74 11.73 6.87
N MET A 52 10.13 11.71 8.05
CA MET A 52 8.73 11.39 8.24
C MET A 52 7.87 12.65 8.26
N ALA A 53 6.76 12.65 7.50
CA ALA A 53 5.77 13.74 7.46
C ALA A 53 4.88 13.79 8.71
N VAL A 54 5.50 13.83 9.89
CA VAL A 54 4.85 13.96 11.20
C VAL A 54 5.39 15.21 11.89
N PRO A 55 4.55 16.02 12.56
CA PRO A 55 5.04 17.15 13.34
C PRO A 55 6.10 16.73 14.36
N PRO A 56 7.21 17.49 14.55
CA PRO A 56 8.34 17.06 15.37
C PRO A 56 7.97 16.54 16.77
N LYS A 57 7.02 17.19 17.45
CA LYS A 57 6.54 16.81 18.79
C LYS A 57 5.88 15.42 18.89
N TYR A 58 5.48 14.83 17.77
CA TYR A 58 4.83 13.51 17.73
C TYR A 58 5.73 12.41 17.17
N ARG A 59 6.95 12.74 16.73
CA ARG A 59 7.91 11.76 16.22
C ARG A 59 8.42 10.90 17.36
N ARG A 60 8.41 9.59 17.17
CA ARG A 60 8.90 8.59 18.14
C ARG A 60 9.63 7.50 17.37
N ILE A 61 10.77 7.06 17.90
CA ILE A 61 11.58 5.98 17.30
C ILE A 61 10.88 4.60 17.38
N CYS A 62 9.94 4.45 18.32
CA CYS A 62 9.16 3.23 18.57
C CYS A 62 10.05 1.98 18.69
N SER A 63 9.72 0.89 17.97
CA SER A 63 10.35 -0.43 18.19
C SER A 63 11.00 -1.06 16.97
N PHE A 64 10.80 -0.53 15.75
CA PHE A 64 11.32 -1.15 14.52
C PHE A 64 12.84 -1.29 14.50
N TYR A 65 13.58 -0.28 15.00
CA TYR A 65 15.04 -0.30 15.03
C TYR A 65 15.63 -1.55 15.70
N LYS A 66 14.92 -2.16 16.66
CA LYS A 66 15.36 -3.40 17.33
C LYS A 66 15.39 -4.59 16.38
N TYR A 67 14.42 -4.67 15.47
CA TYR A 67 14.36 -5.70 14.43
C TYR A 67 15.42 -5.45 13.36
N TYR A 68 15.60 -4.19 12.98
CA TYR A 68 16.63 -3.77 12.04
C TYR A 68 18.05 -4.05 12.56
N ASN A 69 18.31 -3.81 13.86
CA ASN A 69 19.59 -4.07 14.53
C ASN A 69 19.86 -5.55 14.79
N GLY A 70 18.86 -6.42 14.66
CA GLY A 70 18.96 -7.83 15.05
C GLY A 70 18.85 -8.08 16.56
N GLU A 71 18.43 -7.08 17.35
CA GLU A 71 18.10 -7.26 18.77
C GLU A 71 16.84 -8.11 18.96
N LYS A 72 15.94 -8.09 17.96
CA LYS A 72 14.75 -8.94 17.87
C LYS A 72 14.60 -9.51 16.46
N ILE A 73 13.88 -10.62 16.35
CA ILE A 73 13.45 -11.22 15.08
C ILE A 73 11.92 -11.22 15.08
N ALA A 74 11.30 -10.91 13.94
CA ALA A 74 9.83 -10.99 13.83
C ALA A 74 9.38 -12.45 14.00
N PRO A 75 8.48 -12.75 14.96
CA PRO A 75 8.09 -14.13 15.28
C PRO A 75 7.19 -14.79 14.22
N VAL A 76 6.68 -14.01 13.27
CA VAL A 76 5.84 -14.43 12.15
C VAL A 76 6.30 -13.69 10.90
N LEU A 77 6.23 -14.35 9.74
CA LEU A 77 6.51 -13.68 8.46
C LEU A 77 5.61 -12.47 8.34
N THR A 78 6.21 -11.30 8.12
CA THR A 78 5.48 -10.03 8.13
C THR A 78 5.68 -9.33 6.79
N ILE A 79 4.58 -8.99 6.13
CA ILE A 79 4.60 -8.17 4.92
C ILE A 79 3.85 -6.86 5.16
N PHE A 80 4.26 -5.80 4.48
CA PHE A 80 3.58 -4.51 4.59
C PHE A 80 3.71 -3.65 3.34
N ILE A 81 2.75 -2.75 3.18
CA ILE A 81 2.80 -1.61 2.24
C ILE A 81 3.06 -0.32 3.02
N GLY A 82 3.46 0.76 2.35
CA GLY A 82 3.66 2.06 2.99
C GLY A 82 2.35 2.83 3.17
N GLY A 83 2.25 3.62 4.24
CA GLY A 83 1.22 4.65 4.42
C GLY A 83 1.75 6.07 4.20
N ASN A 84 1.26 7.03 4.98
CA ASN A 84 1.68 8.44 4.95
C ASN A 84 2.59 8.82 6.12
N HIS A 85 2.68 7.98 7.16
CA HIS A 85 3.63 8.14 8.27
C HIS A 85 4.71 7.07 8.18
N GLU A 86 5.71 7.32 7.35
CA GLU A 86 6.78 6.35 7.10
C GLU A 86 8.16 6.99 7.24
N ALA A 87 9.17 6.15 7.45
CA ALA A 87 10.55 6.49 7.13
C ALA A 87 10.69 6.49 5.60
N SER A 88 10.13 7.51 4.93
CA SER A 88 10.00 7.53 3.47
C SER A 88 11.34 7.39 2.77
N ASN A 89 12.41 7.95 3.32
CA ASN A 89 13.76 7.78 2.81
C ASN A 89 14.21 6.32 2.77
N TYR A 90 13.86 5.52 3.79
CA TYR A 90 14.21 4.11 3.82
C TYR A 90 13.35 3.30 2.85
N LEU A 91 12.04 3.56 2.78
CA LEU A 91 11.16 2.90 1.82
C LEU A 91 11.50 3.25 0.36
N GLN A 92 12.00 4.47 0.10
CA GLN A 92 12.48 4.88 -1.22
C GLN A 92 13.72 4.09 -1.68
N GLU A 93 14.51 3.51 -0.76
CA GLU A 93 15.63 2.66 -1.14
C GLU A 93 15.16 1.31 -1.74
N LEU A 94 13.88 0.94 -1.55
CA LEU A 94 13.28 -0.34 -1.93
C LEU A 94 12.01 -0.16 -2.81
N PRO A 95 12.10 0.52 -3.97
CA PRO A 95 10.95 0.85 -4.81
C PRO A 95 10.20 -0.40 -5.33
N TYR A 96 10.92 -1.51 -5.54
CA TYR A 96 10.40 -2.80 -6.02
C TYR A 96 10.18 -3.82 -4.89
N GLY A 97 10.21 -3.36 -3.64
CA GLY A 97 10.11 -4.21 -2.45
C GLY A 97 11.43 -4.82 -2.02
N GLY A 98 11.43 -5.41 -0.83
CA GLY A 98 12.62 -6.03 -0.23
C GLY A 98 12.51 -6.20 1.28
N TRP A 99 13.48 -6.91 1.85
CA TRP A 99 13.57 -7.11 3.28
C TRP A 99 14.03 -5.82 3.96
N VAL A 100 13.24 -5.33 4.92
CA VAL A 100 13.60 -4.17 5.76
C VAL A 100 14.22 -4.59 7.10
N ALA A 101 14.00 -5.85 7.47
CA ALA A 101 14.62 -6.54 8.59
C ALA A 101 14.45 -8.05 8.36
N PRO A 102 15.14 -8.93 9.09
CA PRO A 102 14.88 -10.36 8.99
C PRO A 102 13.40 -10.68 9.26
N ASN A 103 12.78 -11.41 8.31
CA ASN A 103 11.38 -11.84 8.36
C ASN A 103 10.32 -10.69 8.26
N ILE A 104 10.74 -9.49 7.84
CA ILE A 104 9.86 -8.35 7.56
C ILE A 104 10.12 -7.82 6.13
N PHE A 105 9.11 -7.90 5.27
CA PHE A 105 9.22 -7.59 3.84
C PHE A 105 8.30 -6.41 3.45
N TYR A 106 8.88 -5.41 2.79
CA TYR A 106 8.14 -4.31 2.18
C TYR A 106 7.77 -4.65 0.74
N LEU A 107 6.53 -4.39 0.33
CA LEU A 107 6.06 -4.68 -1.04
C LEU A 107 6.58 -3.71 -2.11
N GLY A 108 7.17 -2.57 -1.74
CA GLY A 108 7.56 -1.52 -2.68
C GLY A 108 6.47 -0.47 -2.89
N TYR A 109 6.67 0.43 -3.85
CA TYR A 109 5.65 1.44 -4.20
C TYR A 109 4.35 0.78 -4.67
N ALA A 110 4.49 -0.25 -5.48
CA ALA A 110 3.50 -1.28 -5.73
C ALA A 110 4.24 -2.60 -5.96
N GLY A 111 3.57 -3.71 -5.69
CA GLY A 111 4.17 -5.03 -5.84
C GLY A 111 3.14 -6.14 -5.84
N VAL A 112 3.49 -7.26 -6.47
CA VAL A 112 2.78 -8.53 -6.35
C VAL A 112 3.79 -9.61 -5.98
N ILE A 113 3.46 -10.39 -4.96
CA ILE A 113 4.24 -11.53 -4.48
C ILE A 113 3.35 -12.76 -4.38
N ASN A 114 3.97 -13.95 -4.31
CA ASN A 114 3.28 -15.20 -4.05
C ASN A 114 3.78 -15.81 -2.73
N ILE A 115 2.86 -16.23 -1.87
CA ILE A 115 3.15 -16.97 -0.64
C ILE A 115 2.28 -18.23 -0.61
N ALA A 116 2.92 -19.39 -0.79
CA ALA A 116 2.26 -20.71 -0.80
C ALA A 116 1.02 -20.76 -1.71
N GLY A 117 1.15 -20.29 -2.94
CA GLY A 117 0.06 -20.24 -3.93
C GLY A 117 -0.84 -19.01 -3.83
N ILE A 118 -0.81 -18.23 -2.75
CA ILE A 118 -1.63 -17.01 -2.59
C ILE A 118 -0.91 -15.83 -3.25
N ARG A 119 -1.53 -15.18 -4.23
CA ARG A 119 -1.02 -13.96 -4.87
C ARG A 119 -1.50 -12.74 -4.10
N ILE A 120 -0.54 -11.96 -3.59
CA ILE A 120 -0.78 -10.78 -2.77
C ILE A 120 -0.25 -9.56 -3.51
N GLY A 121 -1.16 -8.69 -3.95
CA GLY A 121 -0.86 -7.40 -4.55
C GLY A 121 -0.95 -6.26 -3.53
N GLY A 122 -0.20 -5.18 -3.75
CA GLY A 122 -0.26 -4.01 -2.89
C GLY A 122 0.09 -2.71 -3.60
N LEU A 123 -0.54 -1.63 -3.14
CA LEU A 123 -0.26 -0.26 -3.55
C LEU A 123 0.02 0.60 -2.31
N SER A 124 1.25 1.07 -2.19
CA SER A 124 1.71 1.89 -1.08
C SER A 124 1.30 3.35 -1.25
N GLY A 125 1.06 4.02 -0.12
CA GLY A 125 0.83 5.46 -0.05
C GLY A 125 -0.63 5.87 -0.05
N ILE A 126 -0.85 7.19 -0.18
CA ILE A 126 -2.18 7.81 -0.22
C ILE A 126 -2.41 8.57 -1.53
N TYR A 127 -3.67 8.76 -1.91
CA TYR A 127 -4.01 9.45 -3.14
C TYR A 127 -4.05 10.97 -2.98
N LYS A 128 -3.33 11.69 -3.86
CA LYS A 128 -3.47 13.13 -4.06
C LYS A 128 -3.46 13.45 -5.56
N ALA A 129 -4.55 14.03 -6.04
CA ALA A 129 -4.75 14.33 -7.46
C ALA A 129 -3.60 15.15 -8.09
N ASN A 130 -3.08 16.14 -7.36
CA ASN A 130 -2.02 17.03 -7.86
C ASN A 130 -0.68 16.34 -8.14
N ASP A 131 -0.42 15.18 -7.53
CA ASP A 131 0.83 14.45 -7.70
C ASP A 131 0.66 13.13 -8.47
N TYR A 132 -0.58 12.70 -8.67
CA TYR A 132 -0.91 11.41 -9.28
C TYR A 132 -0.31 11.22 -10.68
N LEU A 133 -0.34 12.27 -11.51
CA LEU A 133 0.17 12.22 -12.89
C LEU A 133 1.64 12.62 -13.00
N LYS A 134 2.34 12.89 -11.90
CA LYS A 134 3.75 13.33 -11.95
C LYS A 134 4.71 12.14 -12.00
N GLY A 135 5.97 12.41 -12.33
CA GLY A 135 7.06 11.48 -12.05
C GLY A 135 7.39 11.41 -10.55
N ARG A 136 8.33 10.53 -10.20
CA ARG A 136 8.96 10.50 -8.87
C ARG A 136 10.24 11.31 -8.89
N PHE A 137 10.16 12.54 -8.42
CA PHE A 137 11.27 13.49 -8.41
C PHE A 137 11.83 13.71 -6.99
N GLU A 138 11.18 13.13 -5.99
CA GLU A 138 11.52 13.31 -4.58
C GLU A 138 12.76 12.50 -4.21
N LYS A 139 13.69 13.15 -3.50
CA LYS A 139 14.80 12.52 -2.82
C LYS A 139 15.18 13.31 -1.57
N THR A 140 15.92 12.70 -0.66
CA THR A 140 16.47 13.42 0.48
C THR A 140 17.65 14.33 0.08
N PRO A 141 17.85 15.47 0.78
CA PRO A 141 16.96 16.02 1.80
C PRO A 141 15.66 16.57 1.19
N TYR A 142 14.53 16.21 1.80
CA TYR A 142 13.20 16.67 1.39
C TYR A 142 12.93 18.10 1.83
N THR A 143 12.17 18.81 1.01
CA THR A 143 11.46 20.02 1.41
C THR A 143 10.16 19.66 2.13
N ASP A 144 9.47 20.66 2.68
CA ASP A 144 8.13 20.46 3.25
C ASP A 144 7.13 19.91 2.23
N SER A 145 7.29 20.21 0.94
CA SER A 145 6.43 19.64 -0.09
C SER A 145 6.83 18.20 -0.40
N THR A 146 8.11 17.92 -0.61
CA THR A 146 8.55 16.60 -1.10
C THR A 146 8.50 15.52 -0.03
N ILE A 147 8.60 15.88 1.26
CA ILE A 147 8.39 14.94 2.37
C ILE A 147 6.94 14.42 2.41
N ARG A 148 5.99 15.14 1.79
CA ARG A 148 4.60 14.70 1.64
C ARG A 148 4.39 13.99 0.32
N SER A 149 4.87 14.56 -0.78
CA SER A 149 4.62 13.99 -2.10
C SER A 149 5.30 12.64 -2.33
N VAL A 150 6.37 12.31 -1.60
CA VAL A 150 7.12 11.04 -1.72
C VAL A 150 6.25 9.79 -1.52
N TYR A 151 5.24 9.84 -0.65
CA TYR A 151 4.32 8.72 -0.40
C TYR A 151 2.98 8.85 -1.14
N HIS A 152 2.84 9.81 -2.05
CA HIS A 152 1.63 9.88 -2.87
C HIS A 152 1.67 8.81 -3.98
N ILE A 153 0.53 8.15 -4.21
CA ILE A 153 0.32 7.18 -5.30
C ILE A 153 0.57 7.84 -6.65
N ARG A 154 1.15 7.10 -7.63
CA ARG A 154 1.30 7.60 -9.01
C ARG A 154 0.66 6.69 -10.05
N ASN A 155 0.29 7.32 -11.16
CA ASN A 155 -0.42 6.67 -12.25
C ASN A 155 0.39 5.52 -12.88
N LEU A 156 1.72 5.58 -12.86
CA LEU A 156 2.58 4.49 -13.32
C LEU A 156 2.35 3.20 -12.53
N ASP A 157 2.25 3.27 -11.19
CA ASP A 157 2.06 2.06 -10.37
C ASP A 157 0.69 1.42 -10.67
N VAL A 158 -0.34 2.26 -10.78
CA VAL A 158 -1.71 1.85 -11.10
C VAL A 158 -1.80 1.28 -12.52
N PHE A 159 -1.10 1.90 -13.46
CA PHE A 159 -1.02 1.42 -14.84
C PHE A 159 -0.39 0.03 -14.89
N ARG A 160 0.74 -0.19 -14.22
CA ARG A 160 1.42 -1.49 -14.11
C ARG A 160 0.50 -2.55 -13.49
N LEU A 161 -0.18 -2.23 -12.39
CA LEU A 161 -1.12 -3.14 -11.74
C LEU A 161 -2.29 -3.51 -12.67
N LYS A 162 -2.75 -2.61 -13.54
CA LYS A 162 -3.78 -2.92 -14.54
C LYS A 162 -3.30 -3.82 -15.69
N GLN A 163 -2.00 -4.12 -15.79
CA GLN A 163 -1.47 -5.07 -16.78
C GLN A 163 -1.49 -6.52 -16.29
N MET A 164 -1.91 -6.75 -15.04
CA MET A 164 -2.06 -8.10 -14.48
C MET A 164 -3.24 -8.80 -15.15
N SER A 165 -3.01 -10.02 -15.65
CA SER A 165 -4.04 -10.88 -16.25
C SER A 165 -4.44 -12.04 -15.35
N GLN A 166 -3.51 -12.56 -14.55
CA GLN A 166 -3.80 -13.63 -13.61
C GLN A 166 -4.51 -13.08 -12.37
N PRO A 167 -5.46 -13.82 -11.75
CA PRO A 167 -6.18 -13.38 -10.56
C PRO A 167 -5.26 -13.03 -9.39
N ILE A 168 -5.64 -12.03 -8.60
CA ILE A 168 -4.98 -11.67 -7.33
C ILE A 168 -5.92 -12.05 -6.19
N ASP A 169 -5.43 -12.81 -5.21
CA ASP A 169 -6.27 -13.28 -4.11
C ASP A 169 -6.48 -12.18 -3.05
N ILE A 170 -5.40 -11.48 -2.70
CA ILE A 170 -5.41 -10.43 -1.68
C ILE A 170 -4.82 -9.16 -2.29
N PHE A 171 -5.53 -8.04 -2.15
CA PHE A 171 -5.00 -6.73 -2.52
C PHE A 171 -4.94 -5.78 -1.31
N LEU A 172 -3.84 -5.04 -1.19
CA LEU A 172 -3.55 -4.13 -0.09
C LEU A 172 -3.53 -2.68 -0.58
N SER A 173 -4.18 -1.79 0.16
CA SER A 173 -3.99 -0.34 -0.01
C SER A 173 -4.09 0.38 1.33
N HIS A 174 -3.31 1.42 1.55
CA HIS A 174 -3.42 2.16 2.81
C HIS A 174 -4.74 2.93 2.89
N ASP A 175 -4.97 3.78 1.89
CA ASP A 175 -6.26 4.44 1.66
C ASP A 175 -7.33 3.44 1.23
N TRP A 176 -8.58 3.71 1.61
CA TRP A 176 -9.72 2.92 1.14
C TRP A 176 -9.99 3.20 -0.34
N PRO A 177 -10.46 2.21 -1.13
CA PRO A 177 -11.08 2.46 -2.41
C PRO A 177 -12.24 3.45 -2.26
N ALA A 178 -12.25 4.52 -3.07
CA ALA A 178 -13.37 5.45 -3.09
C ALA A 178 -14.70 4.72 -3.38
N GLY A 179 -15.77 5.11 -2.69
CA GLY A 179 -17.10 4.48 -2.84
C GLY A 179 -17.29 3.14 -2.12
N VAL A 180 -16.25 2.51 -1.55
CA VAL A 180 -16.38 1.20 -0.87
C VAL A 180 -17.36 1.23 0.30
N TYR A 181 -17.54 2.41 0.92
CA TYR A 181 -18.48 2.63 2.01
C TYR A 181 -19.95 2.43 1.60
N ASN A 182 -20.28 2.42 0.30
CA ASN A 182 -21.61 2.12 -0.22
C ASN A 182 -21.99 0.63 -0.12
N TYR A 183 -21.01 -0.24 0.13
CA TYR A 183 -21.17 -1.70 0.12
C TYR A 183 -21.14 -2.32 1.53
N GLY A 184 -21.20 -1.49 2.57
CA GLY A 184 -21.23 -1.90 3.98
C GLY A 184 -22.23 -1.08 4.79
N ASN A 185 -22.14 -1.15 6.12
CA ASN A 185 -23.05 -0.41 6.99
C ASN A 185 -22.65 1.08 7.12
N MET A 186 -23.02 1.87 6.10
CA MET A 186 -22.72 3.30 6.04
C MET A 186 -23.34 4.09 7.20
N GLU A 187 -24.55 3.74 7.63
CA GLU A 187 -25.20 4.41 8.75
C GLU A 187 -24.38 4.27 10.04
N GLN A 188 -23.88 3.07 10.34
CA GLN A 188 -23.02 2.82 11.50
C GLN A 188 -21.68 3.55 11.37
N LEU A 189 -21.10 3.59 10.16
CA LEU A 189 -19.88 4.33 9.88
C LEU A 189 -20.06 5.82 10.20
N LEU A 190 -21.12 6.44 9.68
CA LEU A 190 -21.43 7.86 9.89
C LEU A 190 -21.82 8.17 11.34
N LYS A 191 -22.48 7.25 12.06
CA LYS A 191 -22.71 7.40 13.51
C LYS A 191 -21.38 7.48 14.28
N ARG A 192 -20.41 6.63 13.93
CA ARG A 192 -19.09 6.62 14.60
C ARG A 192 -18.19 7.77 14.14
N LYS A 193 -18.30 8.18 12.88
CA LYS A 193 -17.43 9.16 12.22
C LYS A 193 -18.29 10.18 11.42
N PRO A 194 -19.04 11.08 12.07
CA PRO A 194 -20.02 11.94 11.39
C PRO A 194 -19.44 12.88 10.32
N PHE A 195 -18.18 13.26 10.48
CA PHE A 195 -17.45 14.14 9.55
C PHE A 195 -17.16 13.49 8.19
N PHE A 196 -17.24 12.15 8.09
CA PHE A 196 -17.17 11.48 6.78
C PHE A 196 -18.37 11.80 5.90
N LYS A 197 -19.46 12.33 6.46
CA LYS A 197 -20.64 12.72 5.67
C LYS A 197 -20.26 13.75 4.60
N ASP A 198 -19.59 14.84 4.99
CA ASP A 198 -19.16 15.90 4.06
C ASP A 198 -18.17 15.35 3.01
N ASP A 199 -17.25 14.47 3.43
CA ASP A 199 -16.25 13.86 2.54
C ASP A 199 -16.88 12.87 1.55
N ILE A 200 -17.92 12.15 1.95
CA ILE A 200 -18.68 11.24 1.07
C ILE A 200 -19.52 12.06 0.09
N GLU A 201 -20.26 13.06 0.57
CA GLU A 201 -21.11 13.92 -0.26
C GLU A 201 -20.31 14.72 -1.30
N SER A 202 -19.04 15.00 -1.03
CA SER A 202 -18.13 15.69 -1.95
C SER A 202 -17.18 14.79 -2.73
N ASP A 203 -17.36 13.46 -2.68
CA ASP A 203 -16.54 12.44 -3.34
C ASP A 203 -15.02 12.56 -3.03
N LYS A 204 -14.70 12.85 -1.78
CA LYS A 204 -13.32 13.03 -1.26
C LYS A 204 -12.85 11.88 -0.37
N LEU A 205 -13.77 11.05 0.12
CA LEU A 205 -13.41 9.94 1.00
C LEU A 205 -12.86 8.76 0.19
N GLY A 206 -11.57 8.46 0.40
CA GLY A 206 -10.89 7.35 -0.23
C GLY A 206 -10.10 7.73 -1.49
N SER A 207 -9.52 6.70 -2.10
CA SER A 207 -8.61 6.79 -3.24
C SER A 207 -9.33 6.37 -4.52
N LYS A 208 -9.41 7.29 -5.48
CA LYS A 208 -9.98 7.02 -6.81
C LYS A 208 -9.17 5.96 -7.57
N PRO A 209 -7.83 5.99 -7.59
CA PRO A 209 -7.06 4.91 -8.21
C PRO A 209 -7.27 3.54 -7.54
N CYS A 210 -7.48 3.50 -6.22
CA CYS A 210 -7.81 2.25 -5.53
C CYS A 210 -9.22 1.75 -5.91
N GLN A 211 -10.19 2.64 -6.10
CA GLN A 211 -11.51 2.27 -6.64
C GLN A 211 -11.39 1.63 -8.02
N ASP A 212 -10.63 2.27 -8.91
CA ASP A 212 -10.40 1.76 -10.27
C ASP A 212 -9.74 0.37 -10.23
N LEU A 213 -8.72 0.18 -9.37
CA LEU A 213 -8.05 -1.12 -9.21
C LEU A 213 -8.97 -2.19 -8.60
N LEU A 214 -9.81 -1.84 -7.62
CA LEU A 214 -10.75 -2.76 -6.99
C LEU A 214 -11.71 -3.38 -8.02
N HIS A 215 -12.27 -2.55 -8.90
CA HIS A 215 -13.19 -3.03 -9.93
C HIS A 215 -12.49 -3.67 -11.15
N TYR A 216 -11.23 -3.32 -11.39
CA TYR A 216 -10.44 -3.91 -12.48
C TYR A 216 -9.87 -5.29 -12.10
N LEU A 217 -9.22 -5.40 -10.95
CA LEU A 217 -8.52 -6.61 -10.50
C LEU A 217 -9.43 -7.62 -9.79
N LYS A 218 -10.54 -7.14 -9.20
CA LYS A 218 -11.56 -7.95 -8.53
C LYS A 218 -11.01 -9.01 -7.56
N PRO A 219 -10.09 -8.65 -6.64
CA PRO A 219 -9.45 -9.63 -5.78
C PRO A 219 -10.45 -10.27 -4.80
N GLN A 220 -10.17 -11.47 -4.32
CA GLN A 220 -11.06 -12.12 -3.33
C GLN A 220 -11.15 -11.30 -2.03
N PHE A 221 -10.03 -10.72 -1.61
CA PHE A 221 -9.93 -9.87 -0.42
C PHE A 221 -9.27 -8.53 -0.74
N TRP A 222 -9.80 -7.46 -0.13
CA TRP A 222 -9.17 -6.15 -0.14
C TRP A 222 -8.99 -5.65 1.28
N PHE A 223 -7.75 -5.38 1.68
CA PHE A 223 -7.42 -4.89 3.02
C PHE A 223 -6.91 -3.45 2.99
N SER A 224 -7.45 -2.62 3.89
CA SER A 224 -7.06 -1.21 4.02
C SER A 224 -6.98 -0.70 5.45
N ALA A 225 -6.46 0.52 5.62
CA ALA A 225 -6.30 1.16 6.93
C ALA A 225 -6.63 2.66 6.87
N HIS A 226 -5.73 3.52 7.36
CA HIS A 226 -5.74 4.99 7.32
C HIS A 226 -6.86 5.70 8.10
N LEU A 227 -8.13 5.33 7.88
CA LEU A 227 -9.30 6.01 8.44
C LEU A 227 -9.56 5.71 9.94
N HIS A 228 -8.68 4.91 10.56
CA HIS A 228 -8.69 4.57 11.99
C HIS A 228 -10.06 4.08 12.47
N CYS A 229 -10.59 3.08 11.77
CA CYS A 229 -11.91 2.58 12.03
C CYS A 229 -12.09 1.21 11.35
N LYS A 230 -12.62 0.21 12.07
CA LYS A 230 -12.98 -1.08 11.47
C LYS A 230 -14.24 -0.93 10.61
N PHE A 231 -14.18 -1.35 9.36
CA PHE A 231 -15.32 -1.39 8.45
C PHE A 231 -15.18 -2.57 7.50
N ALA A 232 -16.29 -3.27 7.26
CA ALA A 232 -16.35 -4.40 6.36
C ALA A 232 -17.44 -4.17 5.32
N ALA A 233 -17.17 -4.60 4.09
CA ALA A 233 -18.08 -4.46 2.96
C ALA A 233 -17.94 -5.65 2.00
N LEU A 234 -19.00 -5.91 1.24
CA LEU A 234 -19.02 -6.92 0.18
C LEU A 234 -19.26 -6.20 -1.14
N VAL A 235 -18.23 -6.16 -1.99
CA VAL A 235 -18.28 -5.42 -3.25
C VAL A 235 -18.55 -6.43 -4.37
N PRO A 236 -19.78 -6.48 -4.92
CA PRO A 236 -20.09 -7.33 -6.06
C PRO A 236 -19.48 -6.77 -7.34
N HIS A 237 -19.03 -7.66 -8.21
CA HIS A 237 -18.53 -7.35 -9.55
C HIS A 237 -19.49 -7.85 -10.62
N ASP A 238 -19.29 -7.36 -11.83
CA ASP A 238 -20.07 -7.69 -13.03
C ASP A 238 -19.99 -9.16 -13.45
N ASP A 239 -18.92 -9.87 -13.09
CA ASP A 239 -18.75 -11.31 -13.32
C ASP A 239 -19.32 -12.19 -12.20
N ASN A 240 -20.13 -11.61 -11.30
CA ASN A 240 -20.72 -12.23 -10.12
C ASN A 240 -19.71 -12.64 -9.03
N THR A 241 -18.43 -12.31 -9.16
CA THR A 241 -17.49 -12.43 -8.05
C THR A 241 -17.74 -11.32 -7.02
N ILE A 242 -17.23 -11.52 -5.80
CA ILE A 242 -17.39 -10.56 -4.71
C ILE A 242 -16.03 -10.37 -4.03
N THR A 243 -15.59 -9.12 -3.94
CA THR A 243 -14.45 -8.76 -3.07
C THR A 243 -14.93 -8.55 -1.64
N LYS A 244 -14.29 -9.23 -0.70
CA LYS A 244 -14.45 -9.01 0.74
C LYS A 244 -13.53 -7.90 1.19
N PHE A 245 -14.09 -6.70 1.39
CA PHE A 245 -13.33 -5.56 1.89
C PHE A 245 -13.29 -5.57 3.43
N LEU A 246 -12.11 -5.36 4.00
CA LEU A 246 -11.92 -5.13 5.42
C LEU A 246 -10.92 -3.99 5.63
N SER A 247 -11.31 -3.06 6.50
CA SER A 247 -10.41 -2.07 7.06
C SER A 247 -10.32 -2.18 8.56
N LEU A 248 -9.18 -1.79 9.12
CA LEU A 248 -8.91 -1.88 10.55
C LEU A 248 -8.42 -0.55 11.13
N ASP A 249 -8.49 -0.46 12.45
CA ASP A 249 -8.04 0.71 13.22
C ASP A 249 -6.52 0.64 13.48
N LYS A 250 -5.96 1.65 14.14
CA LYS A 250 -4.56 1.64 14.58
C LYS A 250 -4.35 0.92 15.90
N CYS A 251 -3.12 0.47 16.16
CA CYS A 251 -2.71 -0.29 17.37
C CYS A 251 -2.81 0.50 18.70
N LEU A 252 -4.04 0.78 19.13
CA LEU A 252 -4.36 1.45 20.38
C LEU A 252 -5.27 0.60 21.27
N PRO A 253 -5.23 0.81 22.60
CA PRO A 253 -6.10 0.10 23.52
C PRO A 253 -7.57 0.18 23.12
N ARG A 254 -8.29 -0.95 23.22
CA ARG A 254 -9.74 -1.08 22.93
C ARG A 254 -10.11 -0.72 21.48
N ARG A 255 -9.18 -0.82 20.53
CA ARG A 255 -9.44 -0.64 19.10
C ARG A 255 -9.37 -1.97 18.35
N HIS A 256 -10.10 -2.04 17.24
CA HIS A 256 -10.08 -3.21 16.35
C HIS A 256 -8.98 -3.04 15.31
N PHE A 257 -7.73 -3.20 15.73
CA PHE A 257 -6.55 -2.99 14.88
C PHE A 257 -6.01 -4.26 14.22
N LEU A 258 -6.39 -5.42 14.75
CA LEU A 258 -5.96 -6.73 14.27
C LEU A 258 -7.19 -7.62 14.01
N GLN A 259 -7.16 -8.41 12.94
CA GLN A 259 -8.14 -9.45 12.67
C GLN A 259 -7.49 -10.66 12.00
N ILE A 260 -7.81 -11.86 12.49
CA ILE A 260 -7.36 -13.11 11.88
C ILE A 260 -8.37 -13.53 10.81
N VAL A 261 -7.86 -13.89 9.64
CA VAL A 261 -8.63 -14.46 8.53
C VAL A 261 -8.02 -15.78 8.12
N ASN A 262 -8.87 -16.73 7.74
CA ASN A 262 -8.46 -18.01 7.18
C ASN A 262 -8.63 -17.92 5.66
N ILE A 263 -7.54 -18.15 4.93
CA ILE A 263 -7.51 -18.12 3.47
C ILE A 263 -6.89 -19.43 2.99
N ASP A 264 -7.53 -20.03 1.99
CA ASP A 264 -7.05 -21.27 1.38
C ASP A 264 -5.73 -21.03 0.67
N HIS A 265 -4.83 -22.00 0.75
CA HIS A 265 -3.47 -21.90 0.21
C HIS A 265 -3.02 -23.28 -0.26
N ASN A 266 -1.96 -23.32 -1.07
CA ASN A 266 -1.38 -24.57 -1.50
C ASN A 266 -0.55 -25.19 -0.35
N GLU A 267 -1.12 -26.20 0.32
CA GLU A 267 -0.48 -26.90 1.44
C GLU A 267 0.82 -27.64 1.05
N ASN A 268 1.03 -27.89 -0.24
CA ASN A 268 2.26 -28.51 -0.75
C ASN A 268 3.41 -27.50 -0.92
N GLU A 269 3.12 -26.20 -0.84
CA GLU A 269 4.10 -25.14 -0.96
C GLU A 269 4.54 -24.62 0.41
N LYS A 270 5.81 -24.19 0.49
CA LYS A 270 6.34 -23.59 1.72
C LYS A 270 5.78 -22.19 1.89
N ILE A 271 5.47 -21.82 3.13
CA ILE A 271 5.16 -20.43 3.51
C ILE A 271 6.46 -19.63 3.46
N GLN A 272 6.75 -19.09 2.28
CA GLN A 272 7.89 -18.22 1.99
C GLN A 272 7.47 -17.23 0.90
N ILE A 273 8.21 -16.13 0.78
CA ILE A 273 7.96 -15.14 -0.27
C ILE A 273 8.63 -15.60 -1.58
N ASN A 274 7.83 -15.69 -2.63
CA ASN A 274 8.29 -15.79 -4.00
C ASN A 274 7.91 -14.51 -4.77
N TYR A 275 8.76 -14.08 -5.68
CA TYR A 275 8.41 -13.08 -6.67
C TYR A 275 7.26 -13.58 -7.53
N ASP A 276 6.39 -12.66 -7.95
CA ASP A 276 5.40 -12.94 -8.98
C ASP A 276 6.02 -12.70 -10.37
N LEU A 277 6.05 -13.74 -11.20
CA LEU A 277 6.72 -13.68 -12.51
C LEU A 277 6.03 -12.69 -13.46
N GLU A 278 4.70 -12.66 -13.47
CA GLU A 278 3.93 -11.73 -14.31
C GLU A 278 4.25 -10.28 -13.91
N TRP A 279 4.25 -9.98 -12.61
CA TRP A 279 4.61 -8.66 -12.10
C TRP A 279 6.04 -8.24 -12.47
N LEU A 280 7.03 -9.12 -12.30
CA LEU A 280 8.41 -8.81 -12.69
C LEU A 280 8.55 -8.55 -14.19
N THR A 281 7.80 -9.30 -15.02
CA THR A 281 7.79 -9.05 -16.46
C THR A 281 7.13 -7.72 -16.80
N ILE A 282 6.01 -7.36 -16.15
CA ILE A 282 5.38 -6.03 -16.32
C ILE A 282 6.36 -4.92 -15.95
N LEU A 283 7.11 -5.06 -14.84
CA LEU A 283 8.13 -4.09 -14.46
C LEU A 283 9.19 -3.92 -15.55
N SER A 284 9.68 -5.02 -16.12
CA SER A 284 10.69 -5.00 -17.19
C SER A 284 10.16 -4.35 -18.46
N LEU A 285 8.97 -4.74 -18.91
CA LEU A 285 8.34 -4.20 -20.12
C LEU A 285 8.01 -2.71 -20.02
N THR A 286 7.66 -2.25 -18.82
CA THR A 286 7.30 -0.86 -18.54
C THR A 286 8.44 -0.05 -17.93
N ASN A 287 9.68 -0.54 -17.98
CA ASN A 287 10.83 0.15 -17.39
C ASN A 287 11.06 1.55 -18.02
N HIS A 288 10.93 1.63 -19.34
CA HIS A 288 11.04 2.88 -20.11
C HIS A 288 9.97 3.94 -19.79
N LEU A 289 8.90 3.57 -19.07
CA LEU A 289 7.84 4.51 -18.64
C LEU A 289 8.16 5.20 -17.31
N ILE A 290 9.27 4.83 -16.65
CA ILE A 290 9.71 5.52 -15.43
C ILE A 290 9.99 6.99 -15.74
N ASN A 291 9.38 7.88 -14.97
CA ASN A 291 9.59 9.32 -15.08
C ASN A 291 9.97 9.90 -13.72
N ILE A 292 10.98 10.77 -13.73
CA ILE A 292 11.53 11.46 -12.56
C ILE A 292 11.31 12.98 -12.57
N LYS A 293 10.48 13.49 -13.49
CA LYS A 293 10.18 14.91 -13.61
C LYS A 293 8.99 15.30 -12.73
N ASN A 294 9.07 16.50 -12.14
CA ASN A 294 7.92 17.17 -11.51
C ASN A 294 7.01 17.79 -12.59
N ALA A 295 6.49 16.95 -13.49
CA ALA A 295 5.65 17.36 -14.61
C ALA A 295 4.59 16.28 -14.89
N ILE A 296 3.43 16.71 -15.38
CA ILE A 296 2.34 15.82 -15.76
C ILE A 296 2.82 14.90 -16.89
N THR A 297 2.61 13.60 -16.69
CA THR A 297 2.98 12.52 -17.59
C THR A 297 1.81 11.57 -17.69
N TYR A 298 1.34 11.35 -18.92
CA TYR A 298 0.28 10.40 -19.18
C TYR A 298 0.86 9.03 -19.50
N MET A 299 0.17 7.98 -19.07
CA MET A 299 0.52 6.62 -19.45
C MET A 299 -0.02 6.33 -20.86
N PRO A 300 0.62 5.43 -21.62
CA PRO A 300 0.07 4.96 -22.89
C PRO A 300 -1.36 4.48 -22.73
N GLY A 301 -2.19 4.70 -23.76
CA GLY A 301 -3.60 4.32 -23.75
C GLY A 301 -4.12 4.00 -25.14
N PRO A 302 -5.33 3.44 -25.23
CA PRO A 302 -5.94 3.11 -26.51
C PRO A 302 -6.13 4.38 -27.35
N GLY A 303 -5.67 4.36 -28.61
CA GLY A 303 -5.79 5.48 -29.55
C GLY A 303 -4.47 6.09 -30.03
N ASN A 304 -3.34 5.71 -29.45
CA ASN A 304 -2.00 6.06 -29.94
C ASN A 304 -1.34 4.89 -30.69
N LEU A 305 -0.29 5.18 -31.47
CA LEU A 305 0.52 4.17 -32.19
C LEU A 305 1.47 3.38 -31.27
N GLU A 306 1.63 3.81 -30.02
CA GLU A 306 2.54 3.21 -29.04
C GLU A 306 1.87 2.02 -28.32
N ARG A 307 2.69 1.02 -27.91
CA ARG A 307 2.22 -0.11 -27.09
C ARG A 307 1.64 0.42 -25.77
N TYR A 308 0.40 0.04 -25.47
CA TYR A 308 -0.28 0.39 -24.22
C TYR A 308 -0.73 -0.83 -23.41
N ASP A 309 -0.81 -2.00 -24.04
CA ASP A 309 -1.03 -3.28 -23.38
C ASP A 309 0.32 -3.96 -23.16
N PHE A 310 0.68 -4.10 -21.89
CA PHE A 310 1.90 -4.76 -21.41
C PHE A 310 1.59 -6.02 -20.64
N THR A 311 0.42 -6.63 -20.87
CA THR A 311 0.11 -7.98 -20.41
C THR A 311 1.19 -8.93 -20.94
N PRO A 312 1.98 -9.58 -20.06
CA PRO A 312 3.12 -10.36 -20.51
C PRO A 312 2.75 -11.61 -21.31
N THR A 313 3.46 -11.85 -22.40
CA THR A 313 3.41 -13.15 -23.10
C THR A 313 4.22 -14.22 -22.35
N GLU A 314 3.98 -15.50 -22.66
CA GLU A 314 4.75 -16.60 -22.05
C GLU A 314 6.24 -16.56 -22.42
N ASP A 315 6.59 -16.07 -23.61
CA ASP A 315 7.99 -15.88 -24.02
C ASP A 315 8.67 -14.76 -23.20
N GLU A 316 7.96 -13.64 -23.00
CA GLU A 316 8.43 -12.52 -22.16
C GLU A 316 8.62 -12.97 -20.70
N LYS A 317 7.69 -13.78 -20.16
CA LYS A 317 7.82 -14.39 -18.82
C LYS A 317 9.00 -15.36 -18.75
N THR A 318 9.17 -16.23 -19.74
CA THR A 318 10.26 -17.21 -19.79
C THR A 318 11.63 -16.53 -19.78
N LEU A 319 11.78 -15.43 -20.53
CA LEU A 319 13.02 -14.64 -20.55
C LEU A 319 13.37 -14.08 -19.17
N ILE A 320 12.39 -13.53 -18.45
CA ILE A 320 12.59 -12.99 -17.10
C ILE A 320 12.89 -14.12 -16.10
N PHE A 321 12.19 -15.25 -16.21
CA PHE A 321 12.44 -16.41 -15.36
C PHE A 321 13.86 -16.97 -15.53
N GLN A 322 14.37 -17.04 -16.76
CA GLN A 322 15.76 -17.42 -17.05
C GLN A 322 16.76 -16.42 -16.46
N LYS A 323 16.51 -15.11 -16.59
CA LYS A 323 17.36 -14.07 -15.96
C LYS A 323 17.43 -14.21 -14.44
N LEU A 324 16.37 -14.68 -13.80
CA LEU A 324 16.32 -14.96 -12.35
C LEU A 324 17.04 -16.26 -11.95
N GLY A 325 17.64 -16.99 -12.90
CA GLY A 325 18.24 -18.29 -12.63
C GLY A 325 17.21 -19.38 -12.34
N GLU A 326 16.02 -19.29 -12.96
CA GLU A 326 14.93 -20.28 -12.86
C GLU A 326 14.41 -20.49 -11.43
N SER A 327 14.48 -19.44 -10.61
CA SER A 327 13.96 -19.44 -9.25
C SER A 327 13.21 -18.13 -8.97
N LEU A 328 11.95 -18.25 -8.55
CA LEU A 328 11.16 -17.12 -8.07
C LEU A 328 11.33 -16.85 -6.58
N LYS A 329 12.08 -17.68 -5.85
CA LYS A 329 12.27 -17.47 -4.41
C LYS A 329 12.96 -16.13 -4.15
N VAL A 330 12.37 -15.29 -3.31
CA VAL A 330 13.01 -14.05 -2.88
C VAL A 330 14.23 -14.41 -2.02
N PRO A 331 15.44 -13.91 -2.34
CA PRO A 331 16.64 -14.20 -1.56
C PRO A 331 16.55 -13.57 -0.16
N ASN A 332 17.04 -14.27 0.86
CA ASN A 332 17.16 -13.72 2.22
C ASN A 332 18.44 -12.87 2.33
N ASN A 333 18.47 -11.72 1.66
CA ASN A 333 19.66 -10.88 1.48
C ASN A 333 19.55 -9.51 2.20
N PHE A 334 18.78 -9.41 3.28
CA PHE A 334 18.73 -8.21 4.12
C PHE A 334 20.13 -7.76 4.54
N LYS A 335 20.42 -6.48 4.34
CA LYS A 335 21.65 -5.82 4.81
C LYS A 335 21.32 -4.44 5.37
N PRO A 336 21.83 -4.08 6.56
CA PRO A 336 21.70 -2.74 7.10
C PRO A 336 22.30 -1.69 6.14
N THR A 337 21.53 -0.67 5.78
CA THR A 337 21.96 0.46 4.93
C THR A 337 22.22 1.76 5.71
N ALA A 338 21.81 1.84 6.97
CA ALA A 338 22.14 2.93 7.89
C ALA A 338 22.53 2.38 9.27
N LEU A 339 23.20 3.21 10.08
CA LEU A 339 23.40 2.92 11.50
C LEU A 339 22.03 2.93 12.19
N GLY A 340 21.70 1.87 12.92
CA GLY A 340 20.47 1.85 13.69
C GLY A 340 20.57 2.66 14.98
N TYR A 341 19.42 2.96 15.56
CA TYR A 341 19.29 3.73 16.77
C TYR A 341 20.05 3.09 17.95
N ASN A 342 20.69 3.93 18.76
CA ASN A 342 21.31 3.56 20.03
C ASN A 342 21.04 4.66 21.07
N ASN A 343 20.61 4.28 22.27
CA ASN A 343 20.24 5.19 23.36
C ASN A 343 21.40 6.08 23.88
N THR A 344 22.63 5.82 23.44
CA THR A 344 23.83 6.52 23.91
C THR A 344 24.25 7.71 23.05
N SER A 345 23.74 7.85 21.83
CA SER A 345 24.12 8.94 20.92
C SER A 345 23.19 10.14 21.08
N LYS A 346 23.70 11.25 21.63
CA LYS A 346 23.06 12.58 21.47
C LYS A 346 23.35 13.05 20.05
N THR A 347 22.37 13.04 19.16
CA THR A 347 22.57 13.52 17.78
C THR A 347 21.76 14.78 17.50
N ASN A 348 22.38 15.72 16.79
CA ASN A 348 21.63 16.74 16.05
C ASN A 348 21.08 16.04 14.79
N SER A 349 19.92 15.41 14.93
CA SER A 349 19.31 14.60 13.86
C SER A 349 18.98 15.46 12.65
N LYS A 350 19.27 14.96 11.45
CA LYS A 350 19.00 15.65 10.18
C LYS A 350 18.59 14.65 9.11
N GLN A 351 17.98 15.13 8.03
CA GLN A 351 17.70 14.25 6.91
C GLN A 351 19.01 13.74 6.28
N PRO A 352 19.17 12.41 6.09
CA PRO A 352 20.38 11.83 5.51
C PRO A 352 20.38 12.01 3.97
N PRO A 353 21.53 11.94 3.29
CA PRO A 353 21.57 11.92 1.84
C PRO A 353 20.87 10.67 1.28
N ALA A 354 20.39 10.76 0.04
CA ALA A 354 19.77 9.63 -0.65
C ALA A 354 20.75 8.46 -0.78
N LYS A 355 20.26 7.24 -0.57
CA LYS A 355 21.09 6.02 -0.58
C LYS A 355 20.39 4.90 -1.33
N LEU A 356 21.14 4.18 -2.17
CA LEU A 356 20.64 3.01 -2.87
C LEU A 356 20.69 1.76 -1.97
N ASN A 357 19.72 0.86 -2.11
CA ASN A 357 19.73 -0.41 -1.41
C ASN A 357 20.40 -1.50 -2.26
N PRO A 358 21.31 -2.31 -1.70
CA PRO A 358 21.91 -3.43 -2.42
C PRO A 358 20.90 -4.42 -3.00
N GLN A 359 19.77 -4.66 -2.33
CA GLN A 359 18.72 -5.57 -2.81
C GLN A 359 18.09 -5.07 -4.10
N THR A 360 17.74 -3.78 -4.15
CA THR A 360 17.19 -3.14 -5.35
C THR A 360 18.22 -3.08 -6.46
N VAL A 361 19.47 -2.71 -6.16
CA VAL A 361 20.54 -2.69 -7.17
C VAL A 361 20.76 -4.07 -7.78
N GLU A 362 20.78 -5.13 -6.96
CA GLU A 362 20.91 -6.52 -7.43
C GLU A 362 19.75 -6.92 -8.35
N LEU A 363 18.50 -6.67 -7.95
CA LEU A 363 17.32 -6.95 -8.77
C LEU A 363 17.33 -6.17 -10.09
N CYS A 364 17.65 -4.86 -10.03
CA CYS A 364 17.75 -4.00 -11.20
C CYS A 364 18.77 -4.53 -12.21
N ASN A 365 19.96 -4.93 -11.74
CA ASN A 365 20.99 -5.51 -12.61
C ASN A 365 20.56 -6.86 -13.20
N LEU A 366 19.84 -7.68 -12.43
CA LEU A 366 19.44 -9.03 -12.82
C LEU A 366 18.42 -9.03 -13.97
N ILE A 367 17.40 -8.18 -13.88
CA ILE A 367 16.29 -8.14 -14.85
C ILE A 367 16.27 -6.90 -15.76
N GLY A 368 17.25 -6.00 -15.60
CA GLY A 368 17.43 -4.81 -16.44
C GLY A 368 16.41 -3.70 -16.14
N LEU A 369 16.20 -3.41 -14.86
CA LEU A 369 15.36 -2.29 -14.41
C LEU A 369 16.21 -1.07 -14.06
N ASP A 370 15.61 0.11 -14.15
CA ASP A 370 16.17 1.32 -13.56
C ASP A 370 15.74 1.47 -12.11
N ASP A 371 16.63 1.97 -11.26
CA ASP A 371 16.30 2.41 -9.90
C ASP A 371 15.85 3.88 -9.96
N PRO A 372 14.57 4.21 -9.65
CA PRO A 372 14.08 5.58 -9.67
C PRO A 372 14.89 6.53 -8.78
N LEU A 373 15.37 6.05 -7.62
CA LEU A 373 16.15 6.89 -6.70
C LEU A 373 17.53 7.21 -7.28
N ARG A 374 18.13 6.25 -8.00
CA ARG A 374 19.36 6.46 -8.75
C ARG A 374 19.19 7.50 -9.84
N LEU A 375 18.16 7.36 -10.67
CA LEU A 375 17.85 8.31 -11.75
C LEU A 375 17.67 9.74 -11.22
N VAL A 376 16.89 9.94 -10.15
CA VAL A 376 16.70 11.26 -9.52
C VAL A 376 18.03 11.81 -8.97
N SER A 377 18.86 10.95 -8.41
CA SER A 377 20.14 11.34 -7.81
C SER A 377 21.14 11.84 -8.86
N GLU A 378 21.27 11.11 -9.98
CA GLU A 378 22.15 11.44 -11.10
C GLU A 378 21.72 12.71 -11.85
N ASN A 379 20.41 12.89 -12.10
CA ASN A 379 19.90 14.10 -12.75
C ASN A 379 20.14 15.38 -11.94
N SER A 380 20.19 15.25 -10.61
CA SER A 380 20.46 16.41 -9.75
C SER A 380 21.95 16.79 -9.73
N SER A 381 22.86 15.84 -9.92
CA SER A 381 24.29 16.15 -10.04
C SER A 381 24.61 16.88 -11.33
N ASP A 382 23.94 16.55 -12.44
CA ASP A 382 24.14 17.23 -13.72
C ASP A 382 23.62 18.69 -13.71
N SER A 383 22.61 18.98 -12.88
CA SER A 383 22.15 20.37 -12.66
C SER A 383 23.13 21.22 -11.82
N ALA A 384 24.16 20.61 -11.22
CA ALA A 384 25.20 21.30 -10.46
C ALA A 384 26.52 21.49 -11.25
N SER A 385 26.59 20.98 -12.48
CA SER A 385 27.76 21.12 -13.36
C SER A 385 27.35 21.45 -14.79
N GLU A 386 26.68 22.59 -15.00
CA GLU A 386 26.66 23.22 -16.32
C GLU A 386 28.02 23.88 -16.60
N SER A 387 28.98 23.05 -17.03
CA SER A 387 30.07 23.51 -17.89
C SER A 387 30.43 22.41 -18.89
N LYS A 388 29.86 22.55 -20.10
CA LYS A 388 30.27 21.98 -21.40
C LYS A 388 30.61 20.48 -21.43
N VAL A 389 29.86 19.71 -22.23
CA VAL A 389 30.38 18.91 -23.37
C VAL A 389 29.18 18.40 -24.20
N GLU A 390 29.44 18.30 -25.50
CA GLU A 390 28.52 18.08 -26.62
C GLU A 390 27.77 16.75 -26.63
N SER A 391 26.66 16.78 -27.37
CA SER A 391 25.68 15.74 -27.62
C SER A 391 26.21 14.46 -28.27
N ASP A 392 25.97 13.31 -27.64
CA ASP A 392 26.10 11.99 -28.26
C ASP A 392 24.74 11.51 -28.81
N ILE A 393 24.46 11.87 -30.07
CA ILE A 393 23.34 11.41 -30.90
C ILE A 393 23.59 9.96 -31.45
N SER A 394 24.61 9.26 -30.95
CA SER A 394 25.17 8.04 -31.57
C SER A 394 24.54 6.70 -31.13
N LEU A 395 23.67 6.67 -30.12
CA LEU A 395 23.10 5.41 -29.60
C LEU A 395 21.70 5.07 -30.14
N GLN A 396 20.95 6.06 -30.64
CA GLN A 396 19.59 5.83 -31.17
C GLN A 396 19.58 5.22 -32.58
N GLU A 397 20.66 5.38 -33.36
CA GLU A 397 20.71 4.85 -34.72
C GLU A 397 21.10 3.36 -34.79
N LYS A 398 21.75 2.81 -33.77
CA LYS A 398 22.19 1.40 -33.76
C LYS A 398 21.09 0.38 -33.47
N ILE A 399 19.90 0.81 -33.05
CA ILE A 399 18.77 -0.10 -32.74
C ILE A 399 17.90 -0.37 -34.00
N LYS A 400 18.12 0.35 -35.10
CA LYS A 400 17.30 0.25 -36.33
C LYS A 400 17.65 -0.92 -37.26
N GLU A 401 18.64 -1.76 -36.95
CA GLU A 401 19.11 -2.84 -37.87
C GLU A 401 18.63 -4.27 -37.56
N LEU A 402 17.67 -4.45 -36.65
CA LEU A 402 17.04 -5.76 -36.44
C LEU A 402 15.68 -5.83 -37.14
N LYS A 403 15.68 -6.35 -38.38
CA LYS A 403 14.47 -6.66 -39.14
C LYS A 403 13.72 -7.84 -38.51
N LEU A 404 12.62 -7.58 -37.81
CA LEU A 404 11.58 -8.57 -37.50
C LEU A 404 10.41 -8.45 -38.49
N PRO A 405 9.76 -9.56 -38.87
CA PRO A 405 8.69 -9.56 -39.88
C PRO A 405 7.39 -8.93 -39.36
N GLU A 406 6.69 -8.22 -40.23
CA GLU A 406 5.42 -7.55 -39.92
C GLU A 406 4.27 -8.54 -39.67
N PRO A 407 3.34 -8.25 -38.73
CA PRO A 407 2.19 -9.09 -38.47
C PRO A 407 1.12 -8.98 -39.57
N LYS A 408 0.56 -10.12 -39.97
CA LYS A 408 -0.60 -10.19 -40.87
C LYS A 408 -1.86 -9.85 -40.08
N HIS A 409 -2.56 -8.79 -40.48
CA HIS A 409 -3.88 -8.44 -39.96
C HIS A 409 -4.97 -9.22 -40.71
N GLU A 410 -5.69 -10.11 -40.02
CA GLU A 410 -7.00 -10.58 -40.45
C GLU A 410 -8.07 -9.85 -39.61
N ILE A 411 -8.84 -8.99 -40.30
CA ILE A 411 -9.96 -8.24 -39.74
C ILE A 411 -11.22 -9.10 -39.90
N ASN A 412 -11.72 -9.69 -38.80
CA ASN A 412 -13.05 -10.28 -38.78
C ASN A 412 -14.05 -9.26 -38.24
N ASN A 413 -14.81 -8.65 -39.15
CA ASN A 413 -15.99 -7.86 -38.86
C ASN A 413 -17.08 -8.75 -38.26
N VAL A 414 -17.52 -8.47 -37.03
CA VAL A 414 -18.77 -9.03 -36.48
C VAL A 414 -19.79 -7.91 -36.37
N ASN A 415 -20.87 -8.07 -37.14
CA ASN A 415 -22.01 -7.17 -37.24
C ASN A 415 -22.82 -7.13 -35.94
N MET A 416 -23.27 -5.92 -35.60
CA MET A 416 -24.31 -5.66 -34.60
C MET A 416 -25.64 -6.28 -35.03
N ILE A 417 -26.33 -6.94 -34.09
CA ILE A 417 -27.76 -7.24 -34.19
C ILE A 417 -28.43 -6.78 -32.89
N ASN A 418 -29.35 -5.82 -33.06
CA ASN A 418 -30.36 -5.44 -32.08
C ASN A 418 -31.54 -6.42 -32.16
N THR A 419 -32.00 -6.93 -31.01
CA THR A 419 -33.42 -7.29 -30.83
C THR A 419 -33.80 -7.15 -29.35
N ALA A 420 -34.77 -6.27 -29.10
CA ALA A 420 -35.61 -6.30 -27.91
C ALA A 420 -36.72 -7.34 -28.11
N GLU A 421 -37.04 -8.12 -27.08
CA GLU A 421 -38.37 -8.20 -26.44
C GLU A 421 -38.42 -9.34 -25.41
N SER A 422 -39.39 -9.19 -24.51
CA SER A 422 -39.69 -9.88 -23.27
C SER A 422 -39.97 -11.37 -23.38
N ASP A 423 -39.64 -12.13 -22.32
CA ASP A 423 -40.65 -12.87 -21.57
C ASP A 423 -40.11 -13.39 -20.23
N GLY A 424 -40.99 -13.36 -19.22
CA GLY A 424 -40.66 -13.63 -17.83
C GLY A 424 -40.67 -15.10 -17.45
N LEU A 425 -39.87 -15.44 -16.43
CA LEU A 425 -40.11 -16.62 -15.61
C LEU A 425 -39.74 -16.32 -14.14
N LYS A 426 -40.73 -16.55 -13.27
CA LYS A 426 -40.63 -16.59 -11.81
C LYS A 426 -39.99 -17.92 -11.37
N ILE A 427 -39.36 -17.92 -10.18
CA ILE A 427 -39.14 -19.00 -9.18
C ILE A 427 -37.83 -18.65 -8.44
N GLU A 428 -37.60 -18.80 -7.13
CA GLU A 428 -38.39 -18.93 -5.90
C GLU A 428 -37.45 -18.42 -4.78
N THR A 429 -38.00 -17.70 -3.81
CA THR A 429 -37.31 -17.25 -2.60
C THR A 429 -37.22 -18.37 -1.57
N SER A 430 -36.02 -18.70 -1.10
CA SER A 430 -35.81 -19.48 0.13
C SER A 430 -35.12 -18.61 1.21
N ILE A 431 -35.69 -18.72 2.41
CA ILE A 431 -35.49 -17.90 3.60
C ILE A 431 -34.18 -18.28 4.33
N PRO A 432 -33.53 -17.34 5.07
CA PRO A 432 -32.22 -17.56 5.68
C PRO A 432 -32.31 -18.33 7.01
N ILE A 433 -31.32 -19.20 7.23
CA ILE A 433 -31.10 -19.88 8.52
C ILE A 433 -30.54 -18.87 9.53
N LYS A 434 -31.32 -18.65 10.61
CA LYS A 434 -30.91 -17.94 11.83
C LYS A 434 -29.83 -18.74 12.57
N LEU A 435 -28.74 -18.07 12.94
CA LEU A 435 -27.89 -18.47 14.06
C LEU A 435 -27.86 -17.34 15.08
N SER A 436 -28.40 -17.63 16.27
CA SER A 436 -28.50 -16.75 17.43
C SER A 436 -27.13 -16.52 18.09
N PRO A 437 -26.88 -15.36 18.72
CA PRO A 437 -25.68 -15.12 19.50
C PRO A 437 -25.83 -15.70 20.92
N LYS A 438 -24.85 -16.48 21.39
CA LYS A 438 -24.75 -16.88 22.81
C LYS A 438 -23.69 -16.04 23.53
N ARG A 439 -24.21 -15.25 24.47
CA ARG A 439 -23.69 -14.86 25.80
C ARG A 439 -22.31 -14.18 25.93
N SER A 440 -22.42 -12.86 26.08
CA SER A 440 -21.90 -12.02 27.18
C SER A 440 -21.30 -12.72 28.41
N LEU A 441 -20.16 -12.18 28.86
CA LEU A 441 -19.76 -12.10 30.27
C LEU A 441 -19.36 -10.64 30.55
N ASP A 442 -20.33 -9.84 30.98
CA ASP A 442 -20.10 -8.57 31.66
C ASP A 442 -19.89 -8.85 33.15
N GLY A 443 -18.76 -8.39 33.69
CA GLY A 443 -18.55 -8.28 35.13
C GLY A 443 -18.90 -6.86 35.57
N GLU A 444 -20.00 -6.72 36.30
CA GLU A 444 -20.37 -5.50 37.02
C GLU A 444 -19.35 -5.21 38.14
N VAL A 445 -18.82 -3.99 38.18
CA VAL A 445 -18.35 -3.38 39.42
C VAL A 445 -19.14 -2.08 39.61
N ARG A 446 -19.95 -2.07 40.67
CA ARG A 446 -20.67 -0.91 41.18
C ARG A 446 -19.73 -0.11 42.08
N GLU A 447 -19.63 1.19 41.87
CA GLU A 447 -19.32 2.13 42.95
C GLU A 447 -20.26 3.33 42.87
N ASN A 448 -20.92 3.56 44.01
CA ASN A 448 -21.69 4.75 44.33
C ASN A 448 -20.73 5.90 44.55
N GLU A 449 -21.05 7.11 44.08
CA GLU A 449 -20.57 8.32 44.76
C GLU A 449 -21.51 9.50 44.54
N GLU A 450 -21.55 10.33 45.58
CA GLU A 450 -22.63 11.21 45.98
C GLU A 450 -22.75 12.49 45.16
N VAL A 451 -23.97 13.01 45.17
CA VAL A 451 -24.38 14.28 44.58
C VAL A 451 -23.92 15.43 45.46
N THR A 452 -23.05 16.30 44.94
CA THR A 452 -22.92 17.69 45.38
C THR A 452 -23.03 18.63 44.18
N LYS A 453 -24.12 19.40 44.12
CA LYS A 453 -24.21 20.62 43.28
C LYS A 453 -23.40 21.75 43.93
N PRO A 454 -22.88 22.70 43.14
CA PRO A 454 -23.56 23.99 43.19
C PRO A 454 -23.69 24.75 41.85
N GLU A 455 -24.73 25.58 41.86
CA GLU A 455 -24.88 26.93 41.32
C GLU A 455 -24.86 27.21 39.80
N VAL A 456 -26.01 27.74 39.40
CA VAL A 456 -26.37 28.32 38.11
C VAL A 456 -25.74 29.71 38.03
N ASN A 457 -24.97 29.97 36.96
CA ASN A 457 -24.63 31.33 36.57
C ASN A 457 -25.05 31.55 35.11
N ASN A 458 -25.94 32.52 34.92
CA ASN A 458 -26.53 32.93 33.65
C ASN A 458 -25.52 33.74 32.82
N GLY A 459 -25.20 33.27 31.62
CA GLY A 459 -24.40 34.00 30.62
C GLY A 459 -24.74 33.56 29.19
N ASN A 460 -24.99 34.55 28.33
CA ASN A 460 -25.48 34.46 26.93
C ASN A 460 -24.74 33.46 26.01
N PRO A 461 -25.41 32.96 24.94
CA PRO A 461 -24.87 31.91 24.09
C PRO A 461 -23.83 32.46 23.11
N SER A 462 -22.56 32.10 23.29
CA SER A 462 -21.55 32.21 22.24
C SER A 462 -21.61 30.98 21.32
N PRO A 463 -21.36 31.13 20.01
CA PRO A 463 -21.53 30.03 19.07
C PRO A 463 -20.45 28.96 19.35
N LYS A 464 -20.90 27.75 19.68
CA LYS A 464 -20.02 26.58 19.84
C LYS A 464 -19.32 26.30 18.50
N LYS A 465 -18.07 26.76 18.36
CA LYS A 465 -17.16 26.28 17.33
C LYS A 465 -16.88 24.80 17.59
N PHE A 466 -17.51 23.91 16.82
CA PHE A 466 -17.18 22.50 16.81
C PHE A 466 -15.77 22.32 16.23
N LYS A 467 -14.78 21.99 17.09
CA LYS A 467 -13.42 21.62 16.67
C LYS A 467 -13.49 20.34 15.82
N ARG A 468 -13.30 20.48 14.50
CA ARG A 468 -13.17 19.41 13.51
C ARG A 468 -11.88 18.60 13.77
N ARG A 469 -11.96 17.48 14.49
CA ARG A 469 -10.78 16.64 14.83
C ARG A 469 -10.28 15.72 13.71
N ASN A 470 -10.91 15.67 12.52
CA ASN A 470 -10.56 14.66 11.51
C ASN A 470 -10.35 15.18 10.08
N ALA A 471 -10.53 16.48 9.81
CA ALA A 471 -9.95 17.11 8.60
C ALA A 471 -8.41 17.05 8.60
N GLN A 472 -7.82 16.79 9.77
CA GLN A 472 -6.38 16.55 9.97
C GLN A 472 -5.86 15.25 9.33
N ILE A 473 -6.76 14.33 8.94
CA ILE A 473 -6.35 13.10 8.24
C ILE A 473 -5.89 13.43 6.81
N TYR A 474 -6.40 14.51 6.21
CA TYR A 474 -6.08 14.91 4.83
C TYR A 474 -5.48 16.31 4.64
N SER A 475 -5.37 17.15 5.70
CA SER A 475 -4.80 18.51 5.64
C SER A 475 -4.21 18.99 7.00
N THR A 476 -3.05 19.65 6.99
CA THR A 476 -2.23 19.94 8.20
C THR A 476 -2.28 21.39 8.70
N GLU A 477 -3.43 22.07 8.73
CA GLU A 477 -3.51 23.40 9.36
C GLU A 477 -4.29 23.34 10.69
N SER A 478 -3.59 23.57 11.80
CA SER A 478 -4.18 23.88 13.10
C SER A 478 -3.71 25.27 13.55
N HIS A 479 -4.59 26.26 13.44
CA HIS A 479 -4.55 27.42 14.32
C HIS A 479 -5.15 27.03 15.67
N ASP A 480 -4.43 27.28 16.76
CA ASP A 480 -5.00 27.36 18.11
C ASP A 480 -4.54 28.68 18.74
N SER A 481 -5.55 29.50 19.09
CA SER A 481 -5.62 30.16 20.40
C SER A 481 -6.57 29.33 21.26
#